data_AF-A0A4R8UWZ2-F1
#
_entry.id   AF-A0A4R8UWZ2-F1
#
_cell.length_a   1.000
_cell.length_b   1.000
_cell.length_c   1.000
_cell.angle_alpha   90.00
_cell.angle_beta   90.00
_cell.angle_gamma   90.00
#
_symmetry.space_group_name_H-M   'P 1'
#
loop_
_entity.id
_entity.type
_entity.pdbx_description
1 polymer ?
#
loop_
_entity_poly.entity_id
_entity_poly.type
_entity_poly.pdbx_seq_one_letter_code
_entity_poly.pdbx_strand_id
1 'polypeptide(L)'
;MSENTVASAKKPRLNLMFSNLELVIAVLLGLVSIVTAYASFQAALYDSQMAGNYTKGSNLSTEAESLYLEGNQQFIQDTQVLNRLSELAIETNSANETLALDASDKIDELTFMSVSEEFGAAIAWGEAEDVSDAEFYHNPQDNEDYQDFLFSGWSDTKAEAEAMIAEGDTFNSLSDRLTLNTVLMAISLFLLGVAAVVRLARVQLVLMGTGMAIFLVAGALTAGIPFVGL
;
A
#
# COMPACT_ATOMS: atom_id res chain seq x y z
N MET A 1 -82.86 -44.18 -0.64
CA MET A 1 -82.27 -42.92 -1.14
C MET A 1 -82.57 -41.82 -0.12
N SER A 2 -81.65 -41.52 0.79
CA SER A 2 -81.66 -40.24 1.51
C SER A 2 -80.22 -39.93 1.93
N GLU A 3 -79.73 -38.87 1.33
CA GLU A 3 -78.35 -38.44 1.22
C GLU A 3 -77.89 -37.77 2.53
N ASN A 4 -76.84 -38.31 3.13
CA ASN A 4 -76.30 -37.85 4.39
C ASN A 4 -75.34 -36.67 4.16
N THR A 5 -75.87 -35.45 4.01
CA THR A 5 -75.58 -34.37 4.97
C THR A 5 -74.15 -34.08 5.43
N VAL A 6 -73.08 -34.15 4.64
CA VAL A 6 -71.73 -33.86 5.17
C VAL A 6 -71.60 -32.38 5.54
N ALA A 7 -71.52 -32.11 6.85
CA ALA A 7 -71.30 -30.79 7.41
C ALA A 7 -69.97 -30.19 6.90
N SER A 8 -70.06 -29.02 6.27
CA SER A 8 -68.91 -28.22 5.86
C SER A 8 -68.18 -27.69 7.09
N ALA A 9 -67.08 -28.35 7.46
CA ALA A 9 -66.16 -27.86 8.48
C ALA A 9 -65.44 -26.62 7.94
N LYS A 10 -65.87 -25.44 8.40
CA LYS A 10 -65.23 -24.15 8.14
C LYS A 10 -63.80 -24.21 8.71
N LYS A 11 -62.78 -24.30 7.84
CA LYS A 11 -61.36 -24.20 8.22
C LYS A 11 -61.16 -22.93 9.07
N PRO A 12 -60.46 -22.99 10.21
CA PRO A 12 -60.23 -21.81 11.01
C PRO A 12 -59.29 -20.90 10.21
N ARG A 13 -59.74 -19.67 9.92
CA ARG A 13 -58.90 -18.61 9.40
C ARG A 13 -57.94 -18.18 10.51
N LEU A 14 -56.81 -18.85 10.63
CA LEU A 14 -55.72 -18.36 11.46
C LEU A 14 -55.12 -17.11 10.78
N ASN A 15 -55.29 -15.97 11.45
CA ASN A 15 -54.34 -14.85 11.51
C ASN A 15 -53.90 -14.14 10.22
N LEU A 16 -54.72 -13.19 9.77
CA LEU A 16 -54.28 -12.12 8.85
C LEU A 16 -53.19 -11.20 9.46
N MET A 17 -53.12 -11.04 10.78
CA MET A 17 -52.09 -10.19 11.43
C MET A 17 -50.69 -10.80 11.42
N PHE A 18 -50.55 -12.13 11.54
CA PHE A 18 -49.24 -12.79 11.49
C PHE A 18 -48.74 -12.97 10.06
N SER A 19 -49.65 -13.09 9.08
CA SER A 19 -49.29 -13.16 7.65
C SER A 19 -48.57 -11.91 7.14
N ASN A 20 -48.90 -10.73 7.66
CA ASN A 20 -48.26 -9.48 7.24
C ASN A 20 -46.87 -9.33 7.86
N LEU A 21 -46.69 -9.77 9.11
CA LEU A 21 -45.43 -9.60 9.84
C LEU A 21 -44.35 -10.59 9.37
N GLU A 22 -44.73 -11.84 9.07
CA GLU A 22 -43.85 -12.83 8.43
C GLU A 22 -43.38 -12.35 7.05
N LEU A 23 -44.28 -11.76 6.25
CA LEU A 23 -43.93 -11.15 4.97
C LEU A 23 -42.92 -10.00 5.13
N VAL A 24 -43.13 -9.12 6.12
CA VAL A 24 -42.19 -8.03 6.42
C VAL A 24 -40.81 -8.58 6.79
N ILE A 25 -40.73 -9.60 7.66
CA ILE A 25 -39.45 -10.21 8.03
C ILE A 25 -38.76 -10.83 6.80
N ALA A 26 -39.51 -11.51 5.93
CA ALA A 26 -38.96 -12.09 4.71
C ALA A 26 -38.38 -11.03 3.76
N VAL A 27 -39.08 -9.90 3.60
CA VAL A 27 -38.59 -8.76 2.80
C VAL A 27 -37.33 -8.16 3.43
N LEU A 28 -37.32 -7.97 4.76
CA LEU A 28 -36.15 -7.46 5.48
C LEU A 28 -34.95 -8.40 5.32
N LEU A 29 -35.12 -9.71 5.47
CA LEU A 29 -34.07 -10.70 5.25
C LEU A 29 -33.48 -10.61 3.83
N GLY A 30 -34.33 -10.49 2.80
CA GLY A 30 -33.89 -10.31 1.43
C GLY A 30 -33.09 -9.02 1.24
N LEU A 31 -33.57 -7.92 1.81
CA LEU A 31 -32.91 -6.62 1.73
C LEU A 31 -31.55 -6.62 2.44
N VAL A 32 -31.47 -7.16 3.67
CA VAL A 32 -30.19 -7.29 4.38
C VAL A 32 -29.23 -8.16 3.55
N SER A 33 -29.70 -9.27 2.98
CA SER A 33 -28.86 -10.17 2.17
C SER A 33 -28.24 -9.47 0.96
N ILE A 34 -28.99 -8.61 0.26
CA ILE A 34 -28.48 -7.84 -0.89
C ILE A 34 -27.38 -6.87 -0.46
N VAL A 35 -27.60 -6.13 0.63
CA VAL A 35 -26.61 -5.17 1.14
C VAL A 35 -25.37 -5.89 1.68
N THR A 36 -25.53 -7.04 2.34
CA THR A 36 -24.40 -7.89 2.75
C THR A 36 -23.58 -8.33 1.54
N ALA A 37 -24.23 -8.82 0.48
CA ALA A 37 -23.55 -9.25 -0.73
C ALA A 37 -22.77 -8.09 -1.39
N TYR A 38 -23.36 -6.90 -1.43
CA TYR A 38 -22.68 -5.69 -1.90
C TYR A 38 -21.44 -5.35 -1.06
N ALA A 39 -21.57 -5.34 0.27
CA ALA A 39 -20.46 -5.02 1.17
C ALA A 39 -19.32 -6.05 1.05
N SER A 40 -19.65 -7.35 0.93
CA SER A 40 -18.65 -8.41 0.72
C SER A 40 -17.94 -8.28 -0.63
N PHE A 41 -18.67 -7.93 -1.69
CA PHE A 41 -18.08 -7.69 -3.00
C PHE A 41 -17.10 -6.52 -2.98
N GLN A 42 -17.48 -5.40 -2.35
CA GLN A 42 -16.60 -4.24 -2.22
C GLN A 42 -15.38 -4.53 -1.35
N ALA A 43 -15.53 -5.30 -0.27
CA ALA A 43 -14.38 -5.71 0.54
C ALA A 43 -13.35 -6.47 -0.30
N ALA A 44 -13.81 -7.42 -1.12
CA ALA A 44 -12.93 -8.19 -2.00
C ALA A 44 -12.22 -7.34 -3.06
N LEU A 45 -12.88 -6.30 -3.59
CA LEU A 45 -12.22 -5.37 -4.53
C LEU A 45 -11.12 -4.55 -3.86
N TYR A 46 -11.39 -4.02 -2.67
CA TYR A 46 -10.36 -3.31 -1.89
C TYR A 46 -9.20 -4.23 -1.51
N ASP A 47 -9.49 -5.47 -1.11
CA ASP A 47 -8.46 -6.48 -0.81
C ASP A 47 -7.55 -6.76 -2.01
N SER A 48 -8.13 -6.85 -3.22
CA SER A 48 -7.35 -7.02 -4.44
C SER A 48 -6.46 -5.80 -4.75
N GLN A 49 -6.94 -4.58 -4.53
CA GLN A 49 -6.16 -3.37 -4.77
C GLN A 49 -5.03 -3.22 -3.75
N MET A 50 -5.33 -3.51 -2.48
CA MET A 50 -4.33 -3.62 -1.41
C MET A 50 -3.21 -4.60 -1.79
N ALA A 51 -3.56 -5.82 -2.20
CA ALA A 51 -2.57 -6.83 -2.57
C ALA A 51 -1.71 -6.38 -3.77
N GLY A 52 -2.33 -5.74 -4.77
CA GLY A 52 -1.61 -5.17 -5.90
C GLY A 52 -0.62 -4.08 -5.50
N ASN A 53 -1.04 -3.16 -4.64
CA ASN A 53 -0.21 -2.06 -4.16
C ASN A 53 0.93 -2.52 -3.26
N TYR A 54 0.69 -3.47 -2.36
CA TYR A 54 1.77 -4.06 -1.56
C TYR A 54 2.77 -4.84 -2.40
N THR A 55 2.31 -5.55 -3.43
CA THR A 55 3.22 -6.25 -4.37
C THR A 55 4.10 -5.25 -5.11
N LYS A 56 3.52 -4.18 -5.66
CA LYS A 56 4.28 -3.11 -6.32
C LYS A 56 5.25 -2.42 -5.37
N GLY A 57 4.79 -2.01 -4.20
CA GLY A 57 5.62 -1.37 -3.19
C GLY A 57 6.78 -2.26 -2.72
N SER A 58 6.55 -3.56 -2.54
CA SER A 58 7.61 -4.51 -2.19
C SER A 58 8.64 -4.68 -3.32
N ASN A 59 8.19 -4.72 -4.58
CA ASN A 59 9.09 -4.82 -5.73
C ASN A 59 9.94 -3.55 -5.85
N LEU A 60 9.32 -2.37 -5.77
CA LEU A 60 10.02 -1.08 -5.80
C LEU A 60 10.98 -0.92 -4.61
N SER A 61 10.62 -1.39 -3.42
CA SER A 61 11.54 -1.39 -2.27
C SER A 61 12.80 -2.23 -2.53
N THR A 62 12.63 -3.36 -3.21
CA THR A 62 13.76 -4.23 -3.58
C THR A 62 14.62 -3.59 -4.65
N GLU A 63 14.00 -2.94 -5.63
CA GLU A 63 14.68 -2.19 -6.68
C GLU A 63 15.46 -1.00 -6.11
N ALA A 64 14.85 -0.22 -5.21
CA ALA A 64 15.52 0.85 -4.49
C ALA A 64 16.77 0.34 -3.76
N GLU A 65 16.66 -0.75 -3.00
CA GLU A 65 17.82 -1.34 -2.31
C GLU A 65 18.92 -1.74 -3.31
N SER A 66 18.56 -2.29 -4.47
CA SER A 66 19.51 -2.60 -5.54
C SER A 66 20.24 -1.34 -6.03
N LEU A 67 19.50 -0.25 -6.29
CA LEU A 67 20.08 1.04 -6.72
C LEU A 67 21.00 1.63 -5.66
N TYR A 68 20.61 1.54 -4.38
CA TYR A 68 21.45 2.00 -3.28
C TYR A 68 22.78 1.23 -3.21
N LEU A 69 22.72 -0.10 -3.36
CA LEU A 69 23.91 -0.94 -3.37
C LEU A 69 24.81 -0.66 -4.59
N GLU A 70 24.22 -0.42 -5.76
CA GLU A 70 24.95 -0.02 -6.97
C GLU A 70 25.66 1.33 -6.76
N GLY A 71 24.94 2.35 -6.28
CA GLY A 71 25.52 3.66 -5.95
C GLY A 71 26.62 3.57 -4.89
N ASN A 72 26.46 2.73 -3.86
CA ASN A 72 27.52 2.49 -2.86
C ASN A 72 28.74 1.78 -3.44
N GLN A 73 28.54 0.81 -4.33
CA GLN A 73 29.64 0.10 -4.98
C GLN A 73 30.44 1.05 -5.88
N GLN A 74 29.76 1.94 -6.59
CA GLN A 74 30.38 3.01 -7.39
C GLN A 74 31.13 3.99 -6.48
N PHE A 75 30.50 4.46 -5.40
CA PHE A 75 31.14 5.34 -4.41
C PHE A 75 32.46 4.76 -3.88
N ILE A 76 32.46 3.48 -3.49
CA ILE A 76 33.67 2.79 -2.98
C ILE A 76 34.74 2.66 -4.07
N GLN A 77 34.35 2.35 -5.31
CA GLN A 77 35.27 2.28 -6.44
C GLN A 77 35.92 3.64 -6.70
N ASP A 78 35.12 4.71 -6.69
CA ASP A 78 35.59 6.07 -6.91
C ASP A 78 36.46 6.55 -5.75
N THR A 79 36.18 6.16 -4.50
CA THR A 79 37.10 6.40 -3.36
C THR A 79 38.47 5.75 -3.60
N GLN A 80 38.53 4.54 -4.15
CA GLN A 80 39.81 3.88 -4.45
C GLN A 80 40.56 4.60 -5.57
N VAL A 81 39.85 5.02 -6.61
CA VAL A 81 40.43 5.82 -7.71
C VAL A 81 40.94 7.15 -7.18
N LEU A 82 40.15 7.85 -6.36
CA LEU A 82 40.52 9.14 -5.76
C LEU A 82 41.80 9.05 -4.93
N ASN A 83 41.88 8.03 -4.06
CA ASN A 83 43.07 7.80 -3.24
C ASN A 83 44.29 7.56 -4.14
N ARG A 84 44.13 6.76 -5.21
CA ARG A 84 45.23 6.48 -6.13
C ARG A 84 45.68 7.71 -6.92
N LEU A 85 44.74 8.53 -7.38
CA LEU A 85 45.03 9.82 -8.02
C LEU A 85 45.77 10.75 -7.07
N SER A 86 45.32 10.84 -5.81
CA SER A 86 45.95 11.66 -4.78
C SER A 86 47.38 11.23 -4.47
N GLU A 87 47.64 9.92 -4.38
CA GLU A 87 49.00 9.38 -4.23
C GLU A 87 49.91 9.79 -5.41
N LEU A 88 49.43 9.60 -6.64
CA LEU A 88 50.18 9.94 -7.85
C LEU A 88 50.43 11.45 -7.97
N ALA A 89 49.46 12.28 -7.56
CA ALA A 89 49.60 13.75 -7.56
C ALA A 89 50.69 14.24 -6.58
N ILE A 90 51.00 13.48 -5.53
CA ILE A 90 52.15 13.75 -4.68
C ILE A 90 53.46 13.38 -5.41
N GLU A 91 53.47 12.27 -6.14
CA GLU A 91 54.65 11.79 -6.89
C GLU A 91 55.04 12.71 -8.05
N THR A 92 54.09 13.42 -8.68
CA THR A 92 54.40 14.41 -9.73
C THR A 92 55.24 15.58 -9.21
N ASN A 93 55.22 15.85 -7.91
CA ASN A 93 56.06 16.89 -7.27
C ASN A 93 57.47 16.38 -6.87
N SER A 94 57.84 15.16 -7.27
CA SER A 94 59.15 14.58 -6.96
C SER A 94 60.31 15.32 -7.63
N ALA A 95 61.44 15.39 -6.93
CA ALA A 95 62.70 15.91 -7.49
C ALA A 95 63.32 14.99 -8.57
N ASN A 96 62.82 13.75 -8.70
CA ASN A 96 63.23 12.83 -9.76
C ASN A 96 62.31 13.02 -10.98
N GLU A 97 62.84 13.64 -12.04
CA GLU A 97 62.10 13.97 -13.26
C GLU A 97 61.46 12.74 -13.94
N THR A 98 62.14 11.59 -13.96
CA THR A 98 61.58 10.36 -14.55
C THR A 98 60.39 9.85 -13.74
N LEU A 99 60.44 9.95 -12.41
CA LEU A 99 59.32 9.55 -11.55
C LEU A 99 58.14 10.50 -11.70
N ALA A 100 58.41 11.81 -11.77
CA ALA A 100 57.37 12.81 -11.95
C ALA A 100 56.63 12.66 -13.29
N LEU A 101 57.35 12.39 -14.37
CA LEU A 101 56.76 12.13 -15.69
C LEU A 101 55.92 10.84 -15.70
N ASP A 102 56.46 9.73 -15.16
CA ASP A 102 55.75 8.45 -15.07
C ASP A 102 54.47 8.56 -14.21
N ALA A 103 54.49 9.36 -13.14
CA ALA A 103 53.30 9.64 -12.33
C ALA A 103 52.25 10.44 -13.12
N SER A 104 52.66 11.44 -13.90
CA SER A 104 51.76 12.21 -14.76
C SER A 104 51.09 11.33 -15.81
N ASP A 105 51.84 10.48 -16.49
CA ASP A 105 51.31 9.56 -17.50
C ASP A 105 50.28 8.58 -16.89
N LYS A 106 50.53 8.11 -15.66
CA LYS A 106 49.60 7.24 -14.92
C LYS A 106 48.31 7.95 -14.49
N ILE A 107 48.36 9.23 -14.15
CA ILE A 107 47.16 10.02 -13.84
C ILE A 107 46.29 10.13 -15.08
N ASP A 108 46.87 10.44 -16.24
CA ASP A 108 46.13 10.55 -17.50
C ASP A 108 45.45 9.23 -17.87
N GLU A 109 46.17 8.11 -17.78
CA GLU A 109 45.62 6.78 -18.05
C GLU A 109 44.51 6.39 -17.04
N LEU A 110 44.73 6.60 -15.74
CA LEU A 110 43.77 6.26 -14.70
C LEU A 110 42.48 7.09 -14.83
N THR A 111 42.63 8.39 -15.11
CA THR A 111 41.50 9.29 -15.34
C THR A 111 40.69 8.84 -16.55
N PHE A 112 41.34 8.54 -17.67
CA PHE A 112 40.67 8.06 -18.88
C PHE A 112 39.91 6.74 -18.66
N MET A 113 40.45 5.83 -17.86
CA MET A 113 39.88 4.49 -17.68
C MET A 113 38.81 4.41 -16.58
N SER A 114 38.92 5.23 -15.54
CA SER A 114 38.23 4.97 -14.27
C SER A 114 37.46 6.16 -13.70
N VAL A 115 37.56 7.34 -14.30
CA VAL A 115 36.83 8.54 -13.83
C VAL A 115 35.65 8.78 -14.77
N SER A 116 34.43 8.69 -14.24
CA SER A 116 33.22 9.05 -14.99
C SER A 116 33.13 10.56 -15.19
N GLU A 117 32.20 11.02 -16.04
CA GLU A 117 31.98 12.44 -16.27
C GLU A 117 31.56 13.16 -14.98
N GLU A 118 30.63 12.57 -14.24
CA GLU A 118 30.08 13.12 -12.99
C GLU A 118 31.13 13.10 -11.88
N PHE A 119 31.91 12.02 -11.77
CA PHE A 119 32.99 11.95 -10.79
C PHE A 119 34.13 12.93 -11.13
N GLY A 120 34.46 13.09 -12.41
CA GLY A 120 35.43 14.09 -12.87
C GLY A 120 34.98 15.52 -12.60
N ALA A 121 33.69 15.82 -12.78
CA ALA A 121 33.11 17.11 -12.41
C ALA A 121 33.21 17.37 -10.90
N ALA A 122 32.97 16.33 -10.08
CA ALA A 122 33.10 16.41 -8.63
C ALA A 122 34.57 16.66 -8.20
N ILE A 123 35.54 16.01 -8.86
CA ILE A 123 36.97 16.26 -8.62
C ILE A 123 37.32 17.71 -8.95
N ALA A 124 36.92 18.19 -10.13
CA ALA A 124 37.18 19.57 -10.54
C ALA A 124 36.52 20.60 -9.61
N TRP A 125 35.34 20.29 -9.07
CA TRP A 125 34.70 21.08 -8.03
C TRP A 125 35.54 21.13 -6.75
N GLY A 126 35.98 19.98 -6.24
CA GLY A 126 36.81 19.92 -5.02
C GLY A 126 38.11 20.70 -5.18
N GLU A 127 38.79 20.56 -6.32
CA GLU A 127 40.01 21.32 -6.64
C GLU A 127 39.77 22.84 -6.68
N ALA A 128 38.63 23.27 -7.24
CA ALA A 128 38.28 24.69 -7.30
C ALA A 128 37.98 25.27 -5.91
N GLU A 129 37.32 24.49 -5.05
CA GLU A 129 37.03 24.87 -3.66
C GLU A 129 38.32 24.94 -2.83
N ASP A 130 39.21 23.95 -2.95
CA ASP A 130 40.52 23.93 -2.27
C ASP A 130 41.40 25.14 -2.63
N VAL A 131 41.31 25.63 -3.88
CA VAL A 131 41.99 26.88 -4.29
C VAL A 131 41.39 28.10 -3.60
N SER A 132 40.08 28.09 -3.31
CA SER A 132 39.38 29.19 -2.67
C SER A 132 39.51 29.19 -1.15
N ASP A 133 39.64 28.01 -0.53
CA ASP A 133 39.85 27.79 0.89
C ASP A 133 40.99 26.78 1.13
N ALA A 134 42.23 27.28 1.05
CA ALA A 134 43.43 26.46 1.19
C ALA A 134 43.64 25.86 2.60
N GLU A 135 42.80 26.20 3.59
CA GLU A 135 42.86 25.61 4.94
C GLU A 135 41.97 24.37 5.08
N PHE A 136 41.06 24.12 4.14
CA PHE A 136 40.14 23.00 4.17
C PHE A 136 40.30 22.12 2.93
N TYR A 137 40.25 20.80 3.11
CA TYR A 137 40.22 19.85 2.01
C TYR A 137 38.77 19.49 1.70
N HIS A 138 38.31 19.85 0.51
CA HIS A 138 37.00 19.54 -0.01
C HIS A 138 37.03 18.20 -0.73
N ASN A 139 36.52 17.16 -0.07
CA ASN A 139 36.42 15.84 -0.67
C ASN A 139 35.46 15.89 -1.87
N PRO A 140 35.90 15.56 -3.11
CA PRO A 140 35.04 15.48 -4.28
C PRO A 140 33.77 14.66 -4.07
N GLN A 141 33.85 13.61 -3.25
CA GLN A 141 32.70 12.74 -3.00
C GLN A 141 31.61 13.40 -2.15
N ASP A 142 31.89 14.53 -1.49
CA ASP A 142 30.88 15.30 -0.73
C ASP A 142 30.09 16.28 -1.62
N ASN A 143 30.42 16.36 -2.91
CA ASN A 143 29.71 17.20 -3.87
C ASN A 143 28.23 16.77 -4.00
N GLU A 144 27.30 17.73 -3.88
CA GLU A 144 25.86 17.46 -3.91
C GLU A 144 25.40 16.86 -5.25
N ASP A 145 25.89 17.38 -6.38
CA ASP A 145 25.50 16.86 -7.71
C ASP A 145 25.97 15.41 -7.92
N TYR A 146 27.15 15.06 -7.38
CA TYR A 146 27.66 13.69 -7.41
C TYR A 146 26.88 12.75 -6.48
N GLN A 147 26.52 13.21 -5.28
CA GLN A 147 25.64 12.45 -4.38
C GLN A 147 24.27 12.21 -5.00
N ASP A 148 23.70 13.22 -5.65
CA ASP A 148 22.44 13.11 -6.37
C ASP A 148 22.55 12.16 -7.57
N PHE A 149 23.64 12.21 -8.33
CA PHE A 149 23.92 11.25 -9.39
C PHE A 149 23.91 9.80 -8.88
N LEU A 150 24.54 9.54 -7.73
CA LEU A 150 24.61 8.19 -7.16
C LEU A 150 23.30 7.70 -6.53
N PHE A 151 22.53 8.59 -5.90
CA PHE A 151 21.47 8.18 -4.97
C PHE A 151 20.07 8.73 -5.28
N SER A 152 19.90 9.64 -6.25
CA SER A 152 18.58 10.13 -6.66
C SER A 152 17.64 9.00 -7.10
N GLY A 153 18.15 8.06 -7.92
CA GLY A 153 17.37 6.90 -8.37
C GLY A 153 16.86 6.03 -7.22
N TRP A 154 17.69 5.81 -6.18
CA TRP A 154 17.25 5.13 -4.96
C TRP A 154 16.16 5.94 -4.23
N SER A 155 16.39 7.23 -4.02
CA SER A 155 15.48 8.11 -3.27
C SER A 155 14.10 8.15 -3.93
N ASP A 156 14.05 8.36 -5.24
CA ASP A 156 12.81 8.44 -6.02
C ASP A 156 12.06 7.10 -5.99
N THR A 157 12.76 6.00 -6.25
CA THR A 157 12.15 4.65 -6.27
C THR A 157 11.64 4.26 -4.88
N LYS A 158 12.38 4.61 -3.82
CA LYS A 158 11.97 4.37 -2.44
C LYS A 158 10.73 5.18 -2.07
N ALA A 159 10.69 6.46 -2.45
CA ALA A 159 9.52 7.30 -2.22
C ALA A 159 8.28 6.77 -2.94
N GLU A 160 8.42 6.27 -4.17
CA GLU A 160 7.34 5.60 -4.89
C GLU A 160 6.89 4.31 -4.18
N ALA A 161 7.83 3.50 -3.69
CA ALA A 161 7.54 2.30 -2.93
C ALA A 161 6.71 2.60 -1.68
N GLU A 162 7.11 3.61 -0.90
CA GLU A 162 6.42 4.06 0.30
C GLU A 162 5.03 4.59 -0.01
N ALA A 163 4.86 5.34 -1.10
CA ALA A 163 3.56 5.83 -1.55
C ALA A 163 2.60 4.68 -1.92
N MET A 164 3.08 3.66 -2.63
CA MET A 164 2.27 2.48 -2.99
C MET A 164 1.84 1.70 -1.74
N ILE A 165 2.73 1.52 -0.77
CA ILE A 165 2.41 0.84 0.50
C ILE A 165 1.38 1.67 1.28
N ALA A 166 1.57 2.98 1.39
CA ALA A 166 0.63 3.87 2.08
C ALA A 166 -0.76 3.84 1.43
N GLU A 167 -0.86 3.81 0.10
CA GLU A 167 -2.14 3.63 -0.59
C GLU A 167 -2.73 2.24 -0.29
N GLY A 168 -1.91 1.19 -0.31
CA GLY A 168 -2.31 -0.16 0.12
C GLY A 168 -2.91 -0.20 1.53
N ASP A 169 -2.34 0.52 2.48
CA ASP A 169 -2.86 0.64 3.85
C ASP A 169 -4.25 1.29 3.88
N THR A 170 -4.50 2.28 3.01
CA THR A 170 -5.83 2.88 2.90
C THR A 170 -6.86 1.87 2.40
N PHE A 171 -6.51 1.06 1.40
CA PHE A 171 -7.39 0.01 0.88
C PHE A 171 -7.62 -1.10 1.90
N ASN A 172 -6.60 -1.51 2.64
CA ASN A 172 -6.73 -2.47 3.73
C ASN A 172 -7.76 -1.98 4.77
N SER A 173 -7.63 -0.73 5.21
CA SER A 173 -8.55 -0.13 6.18
C SER A 173 -10.00 -0.09 5.69
N LEU A 174 -10.22 0.21 4.40
CA LEU A 174 -11.57 0.20 3.82
C LEU A 174 -12.14 -1.22 3.69
N SER A 175 -11.32 -2.19 3.26
CA SER A 175 -11.68 -3.62 3.20
C SER A 175 -12.09 -4.16 4.56
N ASP A 176 -11.28 -3.90 5.60
CA ASP A 176 -11.54 -4.36 6.97
C ASP A 176 -12.87 -3.81 7.51
N ARG A 177 -13.17 -2.53 7.25
CA ARG A 177 -14.43 -1.91 7.66
C ARG A 177 -15.64 -2.52 6.95
N LEU A 178 -15.53 -2.82 5.66
CA LEU A 178 -16.59 -3.52 4.93
C LEU A 178 -16.78 -4.95 5.44
N THR A 179 -15.69 -5.67 5.70
CA THR A 179 -15.72 -7.01 6.29
C THR A 179 -16.41 -6.98 7.65
N LEU A 180 -16.07 -6.03 8.53
CA LEU A 180 -16.77 -5.84 9.81
C LEU A 180 -18.27 -5.58 9.61
N ASN A 181 -18.64 -4.72 8.67
CA ASN A 181 -20.05 -4.43 8.38
C ASN A 181 -20.81 -5.67 7.89
N THR A 182 -20.18 -6.55 7.10
CA THR A 182 -20.81 -7.82 6.67
C THR A 182 -21.09 -8.74 7.86
N VAL A 183 -20.19 -8.79 8.85
CA VAL A 183 -20.41 -9.54 10.11
C VAL A 183 -21.60 -8.97 10.88
N LEU A 184 -21.71 -7.65 11.00
CA LEU A 184 -22.87 -7.00 11.62
C LEU A 184 -24.18 -7.33 10.90
N MET A 185 -24.16 -7.34 9.56
CA MET A 185 -25.33 -7.72 8.77
C MET A 185 -25.67 -9.21 8.91
N ALA A 186 -24.68 -10.09 9.06
CA ALA A 186 -24.91 -11.51 9.35
C ALA A 186 -25.60 -11.70 10.72
N ILE A 187 -25.22 -10.92 11.73
CA ILE A 187 -25.90 -10.90 13.04
C ILE A 187 -27.35 -10.42 12.87
N SER A 188 -27.58 -9.40 12.05
CA SER A 188 -28.93 -8.92 11.74
C SER A 188 -29.78 -9.99 11.04
N LEU A 189 -29.24 -10.65 10.01
CA LEU A 189 -29.89 -11.77 9.31
C LEU A 189 -30.25 -12.90 10.28
N PHE A 190 -29.34 -13.24 11.19
CA PHE A 190 -29.58 -14.25 12.20
C PHE A 190 -30.75 -13.87 13.12
N LEU A 191 -30.75 -12.65 13.67
CA LEU A 191 -31.81 -12.18 14.56
C LEU A 191 -33.17 -12.11 13.85
N LEU A 192 -33.20 -11.63 12.60
CA LEU A 192 -34.41 -11.61 11.77
C LEU A 192 -34.89 -13.03 11.43
N GLY A 193 -33.96 -13.96 11.16
CA GLY A 193 -34.27 -15.37 10.92
C GLY A 193 -34.89 -16.06 12.13
N VAL A 194 -34.37 -15.81 13.33
CA VAL A 194 -34.99 -16.29 14.58
C VAL A 194 -36.35 -15.63 14.80
N ALA A 195 -36.46 -14.33 14.56
CA ALA A 195 -37.73 -13.60 14.69
C ALA A 195 -38.83 -14.16 13.78
N ALA A 196 -38.48 -14.70 12.60
CA ALA A 196 -39.43 -15.31 11.68
C ALA A 196 -40.12 -16.57 12.26
N VAL A 197 -39.47 -17.28 13.18
CA VAL A 197 -39.93 -18.58 13.70
C VAL A 197 -40.54 -18.47 15.11
N VAL A 198 -40.29 -17.36 15.82
CA VAL A 198 -40.78 -17.15 17.19
C VAL A 198 -42.29 -16.84 17.20
N ARG A 199 -43.04 -17.59 18.02
CA ARG A 199 -44.50 -17.43 18.16
C ARG A 199 -44.93 -16.33 19.13
N LEU A 200 -44.02 -15.87 20.01
CA LEU A 200 -44.31 -14.88 21.04
C LEU A 200 -44.10 -13.47 20.47
N ALA A 201 -45.19 -12.76 20.18
CA ALA A 201 -45.16 -11.46 19.49
C ALA A 201 -44.23 -10.42 20.14
N ARG A 202 -44.14 -10.38 21.48
CA ARG A 202 -43.21 -9.47 22.19
C ARG A 202 -41.74 -9.78 21.90
N VAL A 203 -41.37 -11.06 21.92
CA VAL A 203 -39.99 -11.50 21.66
C VAL A 203 -39.66 -11.30 20.18
N GLN A 204 -40.61 -11.60 19.29
CA GLN A 204 -40.48 -11.36 17.85
C GLN A 204 -40.20 -9.88 17.54
N LEU A 205 -40.95 -8.95 18.14
CA LEU A 205 -40.73 -7.50 17.96
C LEU A 205 -39.38 -7.03 18.50
N VAL A 206 -38.93 -7.56 19.64
CA VAL A 206 -37.60 -7.23 20.19
C VAL A 206 -36.49 -7.71 19.28
N LEU A 207 -36.54 -8.95 18.81
CA LEU A 207 -35.52 -9.50 17.89
C LEU A 207 -35.50 -8.75 16.55
N MET A 208 -36.68 -8.47 15.98
CA MET A 208 -36.81 -7.68 14.77
C MET A 208 -36.25 -6.27 14.94
N GLY A 209 -36.61 -5.57 16.03
CA GLY A 209 -36.14 -4.22 16.30
C GLY A 209 -34.63 -4.16 16.46
N THR A 210 -34.04 -5.08 17.23
CA THR A 210 -32.59 -5.15 17.42
C THR A 210 -31.86 -5.49 16.13
N GLY A 211 -32.32 -6.51 15.38
CA GLY A 211 -31.72 -6.85 14.08
C GLY A 211 -31.79 -5.70 13.09
N MET A 212 -32.91 -4.98 13.05
CA MET A 212 -33.06 -3.82 12.17
C MET A 212 -32.16 -2.65 12.60
N ALA A 213 -32.01 -2.40 13.90
CA ALA A 213 -31.10 -1.37 14.40
C ALA A 213 -29.64 -1.65 14.01
N ILE A 214 -29.18 -2.90 14.18
CA ILE A 214 -27.84 -3.32 13.76
C ILE A 214 -27.68 -3.14 12.24
N PHE A 215 -28.67 -3.56 11.46
CA PHE A 215 -28.64 -3.43 10.01
C PHE A 215 -28.56 -1.97 9.55
N LEU A 216 -29.36 -1.08 10.12
CA LEU A 216 -29.35 0.33 9.74
C LEU A 216 -28.00 0.99 10.04
N VAL A 217 -27.39 0.66 11.18
CA VAL A 217 -26.04 1.16 11.52
C VAL A 217 -25.01 0.61 10.54
N ALA A 218 -24.99 -0.71 10.31
CA ALA A 218 -24.04 -1.33 9.39
C ALA A 218 -24.22 -0.82 7.95
N GLY A 219 -25.46 -0.68 7.49
CA GLY A 219 -25.79 -0.14 6.16
C GLY A 219 -25.36 1.31 6.00
N ALA A 220 -25.56 2.15 7.01
CA ALA A 220 -25.10 3.54 6.99
C ALA A 220 -23.56 3.63 6.96
N LEU A 221 -22.87 2.80 7.74
CA LEU A 221 -21.41 2.72 7.72
C LEU A 221 -20.88 2.25 6.36
N THR A 222 -21.50 1.24 5.75
CA THR A 222 -21.16 0.77 4.40
C THR A 222 -21.40 1.85 3.35
N ALA A 223 -22.50 2.61 3.44
CA ALA A 223 -22.79 3.70 2.51
C ALA A 223 -21.80 4.87 2.61
N GLY A 224 -21.09 5.01 3.74
CA GLY A 224 -20.04 5.99 3.93
C GLY A 224 -18.67 5.59 3.36
N ILE A 225 -18.53 4.35 2.87
CA ILE A 225 -17.30 3.86 2.25
C ILE A 225 -17.35 4.16 0.74
N PRO A 226 -16.29 4.77 0.15
CA PRO A 226 -16.28 5.07 -1.27
C PRO A 226 -16.50 3.83 -2.14
N PHE A 227 -17.10 4.03 -3.32
CA PHE A 227 -17.24 2.98 -4.31
C PHE A 227 -15.89 2.76 -5.02
N VAL A 228 -15.46 1.51 -5.12
CA VAL A 228 -14.32 1.13 -5.95
C VAL A 228 -14.80 0.27 -7.12
N GLY A 229 -14.32 0.58 -8.31
CA GLY A 229 -14.66 -0.12 -9.55
C GLY A 229 -13.63 -1.19 -9.93
N LEU A 230 -13.96 -1.95 -10.97
CA LEU A 230 -13.03 -2.80 -11.70
C LEU A 230 -12.12 -1.98 -12.62
#